data_AF-A0A376Y981-F1
#
_entry.id   AF-A0A376Y981-F1
#
_cell.length_a   1.000
_cell.length_b   1.000
_cell.length_c   1.000
_cell.angle_alpha   90.00
_cell.angle_beta   90.00
_cell.angle_gamma   90.00
#
_symmetry.space_group_name_H-M   'P 1'
#
loop_
_entity.id
_entity.type
_entity.pdbx_description
1 polymer ?
#
loop_
_entity_poly.entity_id
_entity_poly.type
_entity_poly.pdbx_seq_one_letter_code
_entity_poly.pdbx_strand_id
1 'polypeptide(L)'
;MPSVFLMIRRFFSQTEAQQLVAEELVEKWEKGKMRLLWDNKKRRNEALDCLVYAYAALRVSVQRWQLDLAVLAKSREEETTRPTLKELAAKLSGGVNGYSR
;
A
#
# COMPACT_ATOMS: atom_id res chain seq x y z
N MET A 1 -3.76 27.71 15.09
CA MET A 1 -4.48 26.47 14.69
C MET A 1 -5.92 26.28 15.24
N PRO A 2 -6.58 27.14 16.06
CA PRO A 2 -7.97 26.88 16.46
C PRO A 2 -9.03 27.26 15.41
N SER A 3 -8.81 28.34 14.66
CA SER A 3 -9.82 28.90 13.74
C SER A 3 -10.19 27.95 12.59
N VAL A 4 -9.21 27.23 12.03
CA VAL A 4 -9.39 26.30 10.89
C VAL A 4 -10.11 25.00 11.30
N PHE A 5 -9.86 24.51 12.51
CA PHE A 5 -10.47 23.30 13.04
C PHE A 5 -11.98 23.43 13.28
N LEU A 6 -12.44 24.59 13.79
CA LEU A 6 -13.87 24.84 14.02
C LEU A 6 -14.68 24.89 12.72
N MET A 7 -14.08 25.35 11.63
CA MET A 7 -14.74 25.48 10.35
C MET A 7 -14.99 24.12 9.65
N ILE A 8 -14.04 23.17 9.72
CA ILE A 8 -14.13 21.83 9.10
C ILE A 8 -15.16 20.94 9.79
N ARG A 9 -15.33 21.11 11.10
CA ARG A 9 -16.28 20.39 11.97
C ARG A 9 -17.76 20.54 11.59
N ARG A 10 -18.10 21.52 10.76
CA ARG A 10 -19.47 21.81 10.32
C ARG A 10 -19.94 20.87 9.20
N PHE A 11 -19.00 20.22 8.52
CA PHE A 11 -19.25 19.36 7.36
C PHE A 11 -18.78 17.92 7.57
N PHE A 12 -17.67 17.78 8.27
CA PHE A 12 -17.11 16.50 8.63
C PHE A 12 -17.37 16.24 10.10
N SER A 13 -17.43 14.97 10.46
CA SER A 13 -17.36 14.61 11.87
C SER A 13 -16.12 15.27 12.48
N GLN A 14 -16.20 15.59 13.77
CA GLN A 14 -15.07 16.22 14.44
C GLN A 14 -13.78 15.41 14.31
N THR A 15 -13.92 14.10 14.21
CA THR A 15 -12.86 13.12 14.02
C THR A 15 -12.20 13.20 12.65
N GLU A 16 -12.95 13.33 11.54
CA GLU A 16 -12.37 13.58 10.20
C GLU A 16 -11.72 14.96 10.16
N ALA A 17 -12.35 15.96 10.77
CA ALA A 17 -11.75 17.28 10.93
C ALA A 17 -10.44 17.23 11.72
N GLN A 18 -10.34 16.41 12.77
CA GLN A 18 -9.11 16.20 13.55
C GLN A 18 -8.07 15.47 12.71
N GLN A 19 -8.44 14.37 12.06
CA GLN A 19 -7.59 13.59 11.15
C GLN A 19 -7.13 14.38 9.93
N LEU A 20 -7.64 15.60 9.70
CA LEU A 20 -7.30 16.49 8.59
C LEU A 20 -6.37 17.68 8.94
N VAL A 21 -5.88 17.92 10.16
CA VAL A 21 -5.10 19.18 10.43
C VAL A 21 -3.76 19.05 11.13
N ALA A 22 -3.19 17.87 11.05
CA ALA A 22 -2.87 17.31 12.33
C ALA A 22 -1.54 16.55 12.37
N GLU A 23 -0.88 16.41 11.22
CA GLU A 23 0.56 16.50 11.11
C GLU A 23 1.02 17.94 11.25
N GLU A 24 2.11 18.13 11.98
CA GLU A 24 2.77 19.40 12.22
C GLU A 24 4.29 19.22 12.03
N LEU A 25 4.93 20.10 11.27
CA LEU A 25 6.37 20.02 11.04
C LEU A 25 7.13 20.39 12.32
N VAL A 26 8.06 19.53 12.73
CA VAL A 26 8.85 19.70 13.96
C VAL A 26 10.33 19.57 13.65
N GLU A 27 11.13 20.46 14.23
CA GLU A 27 12.59 20.36 14.24
C GLU A 27 13.01 19.24 15.19
N LYS A 28 13.53 18.15 14.62
CA LYS A 28 14.06 17.01 15.36
C LYS A 28 15.54 16.87 15.09
N TRP A 29 16.30 16.68 16.17
CA TRP A 29 17.72 16.37 16.08
C TRP A 29 17.87 14.87 15.78
N GLU A 30 18.39 14.53 14.60
CA GLU A 30 18.72 13.16 14.24
C GLU A 30 20.17 13.07 13.78
N LYS A 31 20.92 12.12 14.37
CA LYS A 31 22.31 11.81 13.99
C LYS A 31 23.21 13.05 13.92
N GLY A 32 23.08 13.94 14.91
CA GLY A 32 23.91 15.16 15.04
C GLY A 32 23.59 16.28 14.05
N LYS A 33 22.49 16.19 13.29
CA LYS A 33 22.03 17.24 12.39
C LYS A 33 20.56 17.55 12.68
N MET A 34 20.20 18.83 12.66
CA MET A 34 18.78 19.23 12.70
C MET A 34 18.08 18.83 11.41
N ARG A 35 16.95 18.13 11.54
CA ARG A 35 16.07 17.80 10.43
C ARG A 35 14.65 18.24 10.77
N LEU A 36 14.00 18.85 9.79
CA LEU A 36 12.57 19.11 9.85
C LEU A 36 11.86 17.81 9.48
N LEU A 37 11.13 17.22 10.43
CA LEU A 37 10.35 16.01 10.25
C LEU A 37 8.87 16.33 10.45
N TRP A 38 8.03 15.82 9.56
CA TRP A 38 6.59 15.87 9.73
C TRP A 38 6.25 15.02 10.95
N ASP A 39 5.97 15.69 12.06
CA ASP A 39 5.54 15.02 13.26
C ASP A 39 4.04 15.01 13.21
N ASN A 40 3.47 13.81 13.15
CA ASN A 40 2.03 13.74 13.14
C ASN A 40 1.39 14.28 14.41
N LYS A 41 2.16 14.67 15.45
CA LYS A 41 1.72 15.16 16.77
C LYS A 41 0.50 14.42 17.31
N LYS A 42 0.35 13.16 16.86
CA LYS A 42 -0.77 12.23 17.02
C LYS A 42 -2.14 12.66 16.43
N ARG A 43 -2.20 13.40 15.32
CA ARG A 43 -3.46 14.04 14.87
C ARG A 43 -3.84 13.98 13.34
N ARG A 44 -3.01 14.05 12.25
CA ARG A 44 -3.35 13.83 10.78
C ARG A 44 -2.26 12.95 10.20
N ASN A 45 -2.53 12.39 9.03
CA ASN A 45 -2.01 11.11 8.65
C ASN A 45 -1.78 11.07 7.14
N GLU A 46 -0.54 11.26 6.68
CA GLU A 46 -0.10 11.06 5.30
C GLU A 46 -0.50 9.68 4.75
N ALA A 47 -0.61 8.68 5.63
CA ALA A 47 -1.10 7.36 5.24
C ALA A 47 -2.62 7.33 5.02
N LEU A 48 -3.37 8.22 5.68
CA LEU A 48 -4.82 8.36 5.45
C LEU A 48 -5.08 8.88 4.03
N ASP A 49 -4.25 9.80 3.55
CA ASP A 49 -4.36 10.32 2.18
C ASP A 49 -3.93 9.26 1.16
N CYS A 50 -2.85 8.52 1.44
CA CYS A 50 -2.40 7.44 0.56
C CYS A 50 -3.46 6.32 0.41
N LEU A 51 -4.14 5.97 1.51
CA LEU A 51 -5.23 4.99 1.54
C LEU A 51 -6.44 5.47 0.74
N VAL A 52 -6.84 6.73 0.91
CA VAL A 52 -7.98 7.30 0.17
C VAL A 52 -7.71 7.25 -1.34
N TYR A 53 -6.46 7.43 -1.77
CA TYR A 53 -6.07 7.28 -3.17
C TYR A 53 -6.05 5.85 -3.67
N ALA A 54 -5.51 4.92 -2.89
CA ALA A 54 -5.54 3.51 -3.29
C ALA A 54 -6.99 3.02 -3.47
N TYR A 55 -7.88 3.45 -2.57
CA TYR A 55 -9.30 3.12 -2.65
C TYR A 55 -9.99 3.74 -3.87
N ALA A 56 -9.71 5.02 -4.17
CA ALA A 56 -10.24 5.68 -5.36
C ALA A 56 -9.73 5.00 -6.65
N ALA A 57 -8.44 4.67 -6.71
CA ALA A 57 -7.83 3.98 -7.84
C ALA A 57 -8.45 2.59 -8.06
N LEU A 58 -8.69 1.85 -6.97
CA LEU A 58 -9.37 0.56 -6.99
C LEU A 58 -10.81 0.70 -7.52
N ARG A 59 -11.58 1.67 -7.01
CA ARG A 59 -12.95 1.98 -7.47
C ARG A 59 -13.01 2.26 -8.96
N VAL A 60 -12.12 3.10 -9.47
CA VAL A 60 -12.03 3.42 -10.90
C VAL A 60 -11.67 2.18 -11.71
N SER A 61 -10.75 1.37 -11.21
CA SER A 61 -10.32 0.17 -11.90
C SER A 61 -11.45 -0.84 -12.08
N VAL A 62 -12.24 -1.06 -11.02
CA VAL A 62 -13.41 -1.94 -11.07
C VAL A 62 -14.46 -1.40 -12.05
N GLN A 63 -14.71 -0.08 -12.04
CA GLN A 63 -15.77 0.52 -12.86
C GLN A 63 -15.43 0.72 -14.33
N ARG A 64 -14.17 1.05 -14.67
CA ARG A 64 -13.75 1.45 -16.02
C ARG A 64 -12.95 0.38 -16.74
N TRP A 65 -12.11 -0.34 -16.00
CA TRP A 65 -11.26 -1.39 -16.56
C TRP A 65 -11.79 -2.78 -16.30
N GLN A 66 -13.02 -2.88 -15.76
CA GLN A 66 -13.68 -4.15 -15.44
C GLN A 66 -12.74 -5.05 -14.61
N LEU A 67 -11.94 -4.40 -13.75
CA LEU A 67 -10.96 -5.08 -12.92
C LEU A 67 -11.72 -6.02 -11.98
N ASP A 68 -11.61 -7.31 -12.27
CA ASP A 68 -12.24 -8.36 -11.48
C ASP A 68 -11.24 -8.87 -10.45
N LEU A 69 -11.55 -8.60 -9.18
CA LEU A 69 -10.73 -9.00 -8.06
C LEU A 69 -10.67 -10.53 -7.91
N ALA A 70 -11.70 -11.27 -8.33
CA ALA A 70 -11.71 -12.74 -8.29
C ALA A 70 -10.74 -13.33 -9.32
N VAL A 71 -10.68 -12.72 -10.50
CA VAL A 71 -9.75 -13.13 -11.56
C VAL A 71 -8.31 -12.85 -11.16
N LEU A 72 -8.03 -11.66 -10.61
CA LEU A 72 -6.70 -11.30 -10.11
C LEU A 72 -6.24 -12.14 -8.92
N ALA A 73 -7.18 -12.59 -8.08
CA ALA A 73 -6.87 -13.49 -6.98
C ALA A 73 -6.44 -14.88 -7.51
N LYS A 74 -7.22 -15.44 -8.44
CA LYS A 74 -6.91 -16.73 -9.07
C LYS A 74 -5.57 -16.70 -9.83
N SER A 75 -5.27 -15.62 -10.56
CA SER A 75 -4.00 -15.49 -11.28
C SER A 75 -2.80 -15.47 -10.34
N ARG A 76 -2.94 -14.86 -9.17
CA ARG A 76 -1.89 -14.82 -8.14
C ARG A 76 -1.64 -16.19 -7.50
N GLU A 77 -2.68 -16.98 -7.25
CA GLU A 77 -2.56 -18.35 -6.74
C GLU A 77 -1.85 -19.27 -7.75
N GLU A 78 -2.21 -19.15 -9.01
CA GLU A 78 -1.56 -19.88 -10.10
C GLU A 78 -0.08 -19.49 -10.23
N GLU A 79 0.28 -18.21 -10.08
CA GLU A 79 1.68 -17.76 -10.07
C GLU A 79 2.49 -18.35 -8.92
N THR A 80 1.90 -18.49 -7.73
CA THR A 80 2.60 -19.09 -6.58
C THR A 80 2.78 -20.60 -6.69
N THR A 81 1.93 -21.27 -7.46
CA THR A 81 1.98 -22.73 -7.65
C THR A 81 2.85 -23.13 -8.86
N ARG A 82 3.26 -22.15 -9.69
CA ARG A 82 4.14 -22.40 -10.84
C ARG A 82 5.53 -22.81 -10.32
N PRO A 83 6.04 -23.98 -10.72
CA PRO A 83 7.39 -24.39 -10.33
C PRO A 83 8.39 -23.37 -10.85
N THR A 84 9.36 -23.04 -10.01
CA THR A 84 10.42 -22.11 -10.39
C THR A 84 11.27 -22.69 -11.53
N LEU A 85 11.92 -21.83 -12.31
CA LEU A 85 12.76 -22.25 -13.45
C LEU A 85 13.83 -23.30 -13.06
N LYS A 86 14.32 -23.23 -11.81
CA LYS A 86 15.27 -24.22 -11.26
C LYS A 86 14.62 -25.59 -11.05
N GLU A 87 13.38 -25.64 -10.55
CA GLU A 87 12.65 -26.88 -10.31
C GLU A 87 12.20 -27.53 -11.63
N LEU A 88 11.84 -26.72 -12.62
CA LEU A 88 11.55 -27.19 -13.98
C LEU A 88 12.80 -27.78 -14.65
N ALA A 89 13.94 -27.12 -14.55
CA ALA A 89 15.21 -27.62 -15.09
C ALA A 89 15.62 -28.95 -14.43
N ALA A 90 15.47 -29.07 -13.10
CA ALA A 90 15.78 -30.30 -12.36
C ALA A 90 14.87 -31.49 -12.75
N LYS A 91 13.57 -31.23 -12.97
CA LYS A 91 12.62 -32.25 -13.43
C LYS A 91 12.94 -32.75 -14.84
N LEU A 92 13.43 -31.87 -15.72
CA LEU A 92 13.81 -32.23 -17.09
C LEU A 92 15.19 -32.92 -17.16
N SER A 93 16.15 -32.55 -16.31
CA SER A 93 17.48 -33.18 -16.29
C SER A 93 17.48 -34.60 -15.70
N GLY A 94 16.48 -34.95 -14.88
CA GLY A 94 16.34 -36.29 -14.29
C GLY A 94 15.90 -37.40 -15.26
N GLY A 95 15.54 -37.06 -16.51
CA GLY A 95 15.06 -38.00 -17.52
C GLY A 95 16.13 -38.69 -18.38
N VAL A 96 17.42 -38.33 -18.21
CA VAL A 96 18.52 -38.87 -19.03
C VAL A 96 19.37 -39.84 -18.20
N ASN A 97 18.78 -40.91 -17.68
CA ASN A 97 19.53 -42.03 -17.09
C ASN A 97 18.76 -43.34 -17.25
N GLY A 98 18.48 -43.68 -18.51
CA GLY A 98 17.71 -44.86 -18.86
C GLY A 98 18.15 -45.52 -20.17
N TYR A 99 19.45 -45.62 -20.44
CA TYR A 99 19.98 -46.60 -21.39
C TYR A 99 21.40 -46.99 -20.99
N SER A 100 21.50 -48.02 -20.14
CA SER A 100 22.69 -48.84 -20.03
C SER A 100 22.26 -50.27 -20.37
N ARG A 101 22.49 -50.66 -21.62
CA ARG A 101 22.66 -52.06 -22.04
C ARG A 101 24.02 -52.15 -22.72
#